data_AF-A0A7Y4X7N9-F1
#
_entry.id   AF-A0A7Y4X7N9-F1
#
_cell.length_a   1.000
_cell.length_b   1.000
_cell.length_c   1.000
_cell.angle_alpha   90.00
_cell.angle_beta   90.00
_cell.angle_gamma   90.00
#
_symmetry.space_group_name_H-M   'P 1'
#
loop_
_entity.id
_entity.type
_entity.pdbx_description
1 polymer ?
#
loop_
_entity_poly.entity_id
_entity_poly.type
_entity_poly.pdbx_seq_one_letter_code
_entity_poly.pdbx_strand_id
1 'polypeptide(L)'
;MKPDTTKCELHEDLLDYLYEEMTSQQRVVYQRHLDTCATCTTELEGLHRLRTELRAWDVVTSPAIEIVIPRSPWQALKECFMLFPAWGRGAFALSAAAAMLLMAFGAFSLLRGTQPNAPAVAQTPVTITPGSMQPASLTPEVQAQIAAAVAKAVEQERQAWRAQLAAYESRTAEQQVRVQTVARQLRELQSRHDALLADQQPSLRRLMAEYSDTGNGTNER
;
A
#
# COMPACT_ATOMS: atom_id res chain seq x y z
N MET A 1 11.45 25.13 50.33
CA MET A 1 10.79 25.51 49.07
C MET A 1 11.09 24.45 48.03
N LYS A 2 10.11 23.63 47.66
CA LYS A 2 10.19 22.76 46.49
C LYS A 2 9.78 23.61 45.29
N PRO A 3 10.60 23.77 44.25
CA PRO A 3 10.13 24.43 43.03
C PRO A 3 8.99 23.60 42.43
N ASP A 4 7.85 24.24 42.19
CA ASP A 4 6.73 23.65 41.45
C ASP A 4 7.16 23.42 40.00
N THR A 5 7.68 22.23 39.74
CA THR A 5 8.06 21.68 38.44
C THR A 5 6.82 21.35 37.61
N THR A 6 6.12 22.36 37.09
CA THR A 6 5.00 22.15 36.17
C THR A 6 5.44 22.02 34.71
N LYS A 7 6.72 22.27 34.39
CA LYS A 7 7.29 22.00 33.06
C LYS A 7 8.72 21.50 33.22
N CYS A 8 8.95 20.23 32.89
CA CYS A 8 10.30 19.70 32.72
C CYS A 8 10.83 20.18 31.36
N GLU A 9 12.00 20.81 31.32
CA GLU A 9 12.60 21.31 30.07
C GLU A 9 12.93 20.18 29.07
N LEU A 10 13.13 18.96 29.57
CA LEU A 10 13.45 17.76 28.77
C LEU A 10 12.19 16.92 28.43
N HIS A 11 10.99 17.51 28.54
CA HIS A 11 9.76 16.80 28.19
C HIS A 11 9.62 16.61 26.67
N GLU A 12 10.05 17.59 25.85
CA GLU A 12 9.96 17.49 24.38
C GLU A 12 10.85 16.35 23.83
N ASP A 13 11.99 16.13 24.48
CA ASP A 13 12.97 15.08 24.19
C ASP A 13 12.47 13.66 24.54
N LEU A 14 11.32 13.51 25.23
CA LEU A 14 10.79 12.22 25.66
C LEU A 14 10.40 11.32 24.48
N LEU A 15 9.85 11.92 23.41
CA LEU A 15 9.44 11.19 22.21
C LEU A 15 10.65 10.68 21.42
N ASP A 16 11.68 11.52 21.27
CA ASP A 16 12.92 11.14 20.59
C ASP A 16 13.63 10.00 21.33
N TYR A 17 13.57 9.99 22.67
CA TYR A 17 14.05 8.88 23.47
C TYR A 17 13.22 7.60 23.24
N LEU A 18 11.88 7.70 23.24
CA LEU A 18 10.96 6.56 23.05
C LEU A 18 11.06 5.91 21.67
N TYR A 19 11.34 6.69 20.62
CA TYR A 19 11.52 6.23 19.24
C TYR A 19 12.98 5.95 18.86
N GLU A 20 13.90 6.05 19.82
CA GLU A 20 15.33 5.81 19.62
C GLU A 20 16.01 6.76 18.61
N GLU A 21 15.47 7.96 18.42
CA GLU A 21 15.98 8.97 17.49
C GLU A 21 17.16 9.78 18.09
N MET A 22 17.36 9.69 19.40
CA MET A 22 18.50 10.29 20.08
C MET A 22 19.84 9.63 19.76
N THR A 23 20.89 10.44 19.67
CA THR A 23 22.27 9.95 19.65
C THR A 23 22.64 9.21 20.95
N SER A 24 23.67 8.37 20.91
CA SER A 24 24.13 7.61 22.09
C SER A 24 24.52 8.51 23.27
N GLN A 25 25.11 9.67 22.99
CA GLN A 25 25.49 10.64 24.02
C GLN A 25 24.26 11.30 24.67
N GLN A 26 23.28 11.71 23.87
CA GLN A 26 22.02 12.29 24.36
C GLN A 26 21.25 11.26 25.20
N ARG A 27 21.22 10.00 24.77
CA ARG A 27 20.56 8.91 25.50
C ARG A 27 21.11 8.74 26.92
N VAL A 28 22.42 8.82 27.10
CA VAL A 28 23.06 8.73 28.43
C VAL A 28 22.66 9.92 29.33
N VAL A 29 22.58 11.11 28.76
CA VAL A 29 22.15 12.31 29.50
C VAL A 29 20.68 12.19 29.89
N TYR A 30 19.83 11.76 28.97
CA TYR A 30 18.39 11.57 29.20
C TYR A 30 18.12 10.46 30.22
N GLN A 31 18.87 9.36 30.17
CA GLN A 31 18.76 8.29 31.17
C GLN A 31 19.05 8.80 32.59
N ARG A 32 20.09 9.62 32.77
CA ARG A 32 20.39 10.25 34.06
C ARG A 32 19.27 11.20 34.51
N HIS A 33 18.60 11.86 33.56
CA HIS A 33 17.44 12.67 33.88
C HIS A 33 16.27 11.82 34.39
N LEU A 34 15.96 10.70 33.74
CA LEU A 34 14.93 9.76 34.18
C LEU A 34 15.17 9.27 35.62
N ASP A 35 16.43 9.02 36.00
CA ASP A 35 16.79 8.59 37.37
C ASP A 35 16.46 9.65 38.44
N THR A 36 16.28 10.92 38.06
CA THR A 36 16.03 12.04 38.98
C THR A 36 14.65 12.67 38.84
N CYS A 37 13.97 12.45 37.70
CA CYS A 37 12.71 13.08 37.37
C CYS A 37 11.56 12.06 37.36
N ALA A 38 10.80 12.04 38.46
CA ALA A 38 9.64 11.16 38.61
C ALA A 38 8.53 11.43 37.57
N THR A 39 8.36 12.70 37.15
CA THR A 39 7.35 13.08 36.14
C THR A 39 7.64 12.42 34.80
N CYS A 40 8.85 12.60 34.26
CA CYS A 40 9.24 12.02 32.97
C CYS A 40 9.24 10.47 33.00
N THR A 41 9.62 9.87 34.13
CA THR A 41 9.54 8.41 34.31
C THR A 41 8.09 7.92 34.24
N THR A 42 7.17 8.58 34.95
CA THR A 42 5.74 8.23 34.94
C THR A 42 5.12 8.40 33.55
N GLU A 43 5.48 9.47 32.84
CA GLU A 43 5.01 9.72 31.48
C GLU A 43 5.53 8.65 30.49
N LEU A 44 6.82 8.31 30.58
CA LEU A 44 7.45 7.29 29.74
C LEU A 44 6.80 5.91 29.96
N GLU A 45 6.54 5.52 31.22
CA GLU A 45 5.80 4.30 31.55
C GLU A 45 4.38 4.32 30.98
N GLY A 46 3.69 5.48 31.06
CA GLY A 46 2.37 5.68 30.48
C GLY A 46 2.36 5.47 28.96
N LEU A 47 3.34 6.01 28.24
CA LEU A 47 3.47 5.81 26.79
C LEU A 47 3.82 4.36 26.42
N HIS A 48 4.68 3.70 27.20
CA HIS A 48 4.98 2.27 26.99
C HIS A 48 3.74 1.39 27.17
N ARG A 49 2.92 1.70 28.19
CA ARG A 49 1.64 1.02 28.41
C ARG A 49 0.69 1.27 27.24
N LEU A 50 0.50 2.51 26.81
CA LEU A 50 -0.34 2.84 25.66
C LEU A 50 0.12 2.12 24.39
N ARG A 51 1.43 2.06 24.13
CA ARG A 51 1.98 1.32 22.98
C ARG A 51 1.70 -0.18 23.07
N THR A 52 1.72 -0.73 24.27
CA THR A 52 1.41 -2.15 24.51
C THR A 52 -0.08 -2.41 24.31
N GLU A 53 -0.96 -1.52 24.80
CA GLU A 53 -2.41 -1.59 24.58
C GLU A 53 -2.76 -1.42 23.09
N LEU A 54 -2.14 -0.48 22.38
CA LEU A 54 -2.30 -0.31 20.93
C LEU A 54 -1.77 -1.48 20.11
N ARG A 55 -0.71 -2.17 20.57
CA ARG A 55 -0.25 -3.42 19.95
C ARG A 55 -1.20 -4.57 20.22
N ALA A 56 -1.84 -4.60 21.39
CA ALA A 56 -2.86 -5.58 21.74
C ALA A 56 -4.19 -5.32 21.02
N TRP A 57 -4.43 -4.08 20.58
CA TRP A 57 -5.36 -3.76 19.50
C TRP A 57 -4.79 -4.25 18.17
N ASP A 58 -4.61 -5.56 18.10
CA ASP A 58 -4.38 -6.27 16.86
C ASP A 58 -5.59 -5.93 15.99
N VAL A 59 -5.37 -5.18 14.91
CA VAL A 59 -6.43 -4.78 13.99
C VAL A 59 -6.78 -6.03 13.17
N VAL A 60 -7.46 -6.99 13.81
CA VAL A 60 -8.00 -8.23 13.23
C VAL A 60 -8.96 -7.93 12.06
N THR A 61 -9.27 -6.66 11.80
CA THR A 61 -10.15 -6.19 10.74
C THR A 61 -9.54 -5.05 9.91
N SER A 62 -8.23 -5.03 9.68
CA SER A 62 -7.78 -4.58 8.37
C SER A 62 -7.76 -5.86 7.55
N PRO A 63 -8.70 -6.09 6.61
CA PRO A 63 -8.45 -7.13 5.62
C PRO A 63 -7.05 -6.81 5.12
N ALA A 64 -6.10 -7.73 5.30
CA ALA A 64 -4.76 -7.53 4.81
C ALA A 64 -4.96 -7.01 3.39
N ILE A 65 -4.68 -5.72 3.19
CA ILE A 65 -4.61 -5.19 1.85
C ILE A 65 -3.34 -5.86 1.41
N GLU A 66 -3.49 -7.10 0.95
CA GLU A 66 -2.56 -7.76 0.08
C GLU A 66 -2.52 -6.76 -1.06
N ILE A 67 -1.59 -5.83 -0.96
CA ILE A 67 -1.12 -5.07 -2.10
C ILE A 67 -0.63 -6.20 -2.97
N VAL A 68 -1.53 -6.69 -3.81
CA VAL A 68 -1.21 -7.49 -4.97
C VAL A 68 -0.42 -6.51 -5.81
N ILE A 69 0.85 -6.34 -5.46
CA ILE A 69 1.87 -5.86 -6.37
C ILE A 69 1.62 -6.74 -7.57
N PRO A 70 1.10 -6.20 -8.69
CA PRO A 70 0.72 -7.02 -9.82
C PRO A 70 1.95 -7.85 -10.13
N ARG A 71 1.86 -9.16 -9.84
CA ARG A 71 2.98 -10.08 -10.03
C ARG A 71 3.43 -9.81 -11.44
N SER A 72 4.69 -9.39 -11.59
CA SER A 72 5.23 -9.10 -12.91
C SER A 72 4.88 -10.31 -13.80
N PRO A 73 4.46 -10.11 -15.05
CA PRO A 73 4.09 -11.22 -15.93
C PRO A 73 5.21 -12.28 -16.01
N TRP A 74 6.45 -11.86 -15.74
CA TRP A 74 7.63 -12.70 -15.60
C TRP A 74 7.58 -13.69 -14.42
N GLN A 75 7.09 -13.29 -13.25
CA GLN A 75 6.95 -14.19 -12.10
C GLN A 75 5.85 -15.23 -12.31
N ALA A 76 4.72 -14.84 -12.90
CA ALA A 76 3.65 -15.77 -13.27
C ALA A 76 4.14 -16.81 -14.30
N LEU A 77 4.94 -16.39 -15.27
CA LEU A 77 5.54 -17.28 -16.25
C LEU A 77 6.53 -18.25 -15.60
N LYS A 78 7.34 -17.78 -14.64
CA LYS A 78 8.31 -18.61 -13.91
C LYS A 78 7.62 -19.66 -13.03
N GLU A 79 6.54 -19.31 -12.32
CA GLU A 79 5.74 -20.25 -11.54
C GLU A 79 5.06 -21.28 -12.44
N CYS A 80 4.51 -20.86 -13.59
CA CYS A 80 3.93 -21.76 -14.57
C CYS A 80 4.98 -22.74 -15.14
N PHE A 81 6.18 -22.25 -15.46
CA PHE A 81 7.30 -23.09 -15.91
C PHE A 81 7.80 -24.05 -14.82
N MET A 82 7.62 -23.69 -13.54
CA MET A 82 7.93 -24.57 -12.41
C MET A 82 6.93 -25.71 -12.22
N LEU A 83 5.66 -25.48 -12.54
CA LEU A 83 4.59 -26.49 -12.51
C LEU A 83 4.63 -27.49 -13.67
N PHE A 84 5.32 -27.19 -14.78
CA PHE A 84 5.48 -28.16 -15.87
C PHE A 84 6.38 -29.33 -15.43
N PRO A 85 5.91 -30.58 -15.60
CA PRO A 85 6.63 -31.75 -15.11
C PRO A 85 7.92 -31.97 -15.92
N ALA A 86 8.94 -32.56 -15.28
CA ALA A 86 10.34 -32.54 -15.77
C ALA A 86 10.54 -33.08 -17.20
N TRP A 87 9.68 -34.00 -17.65
CA TRP A 87 9.65 -34.54 -19.01
C TRP A 87 9.21 -33.51 -20.07
N GLY A 88 8.35 -32.54 -19.71
CA GLY A 88 7.97 -31.44 -20.60
C GLY A 88 9.06 -30.40 -20.81
N ARG A 89 9.98 -30.23 -19.85
CA ARG A 89 11.11 -29.30 -19.96
C ARG A 89 12.10 -29.70 -21.07
N GLY A 90 12.29 -31.01 -21.27
CA GLY A 90 13.15 -31.53 -22.35
C GLY A 90 12.58 -31.25 -23.74
N ALA A 91 11.26 -31.41 -23.92
CA ALA A 91 10.59 -31.14 -25.19
C ALA A 91 10.59 -29.65 -25.55
N PHE A 92 10.39 -28.77 -24.56
CA PHE A 92 10.45 -27.31 -24.77
C PHE A 92 11.87 -26.80 -25.07
N ALA A 93 12.90 -27.38 -24.46
CA ALA A 93 14.28 -27.01 -24.76
C ALA A 93 14.67 -27.37 -26.22
N LEU A 94 14.23 -28.54 -26.69
CA LEU A 94 14.45 -28.97 -28.07
C LEU A 94 13.68 -28.11 -29.09
N SER A 95 12.42 -27.77 -28.81
CA SER A 95 11.64 -26.92 -29.71
C SER A 95 12.14 -25.48 -29.73
N ALA A 96 12.56 -24.93 -28.59
CA ALA A 96 13.15 -23.60 -28.50
C ALA A 96 14.48 -23.52 -29.26
N ALA A 97 15.33 -24.55 -29.17
CA ALA A 97 16.58 -24.63 -29.93
C ALA A 97 16.33 -24.68 -31.45
N ALA A 98 15.35 -25.48 -31.89
CA ALA A 98 14.97 -25.55 -33.30
C ALA A 98 14.39 -24.22 -33.82
N ALA A 99 13.55 -23.55 -33.02
CA ALA A 99 13.00 -22.25 -33.35
C ALA A 99 14.07 -21.14 -33.40
N MET A 100 15.04 -21.16 -32.46
CA MET A 100 16.20 -20.26 -32.50
C MET A 100 17.07 -20.50 -33.73
N LEU A 101 17.30 -21.76 -34.12
CA LEU A 101 18.04 -22.08 -35.34
C LEU A 101 17.29 -21.58 -36.59
N LEU A 102 15.97 -21.75 -36.67
CA LEU A 102 15.15 -21.24 -37.78
C LEU A 102 15.13 -19.71 -37.84
N MET A 103 15.03 -19.03 -36.69
CA MET A 103 15.13 -17.57 -36.59
C MET A 103 16.52 -17.07 -36.99
N ALA A 104 17.59 -17.73 -36.53
CA ALA A 104 18.96 -17.38 -36.87
C ALA A 104 19.23 -17.60 -38.37
N PHE A 105 18.75 -18.69 -38.95
CA PHE A 105 18.86 -18.95 -40.39
C PHE A 105 18.03 -17.97 -41.23
N GLY A 106 16.83 -17.61 -40.76
CA GLY A 106 15.97 -16.61 -41.39
C GLY A 106 16.58 -15.20 -41.36
N ALA A 107 17.11 -14.78 -40.20
CA ALA A 107 17.82 -13.52 -40.05
C ALA A 107 19.09 -13.48 -40.91
N PHE A 108 19.85 -14.57 -40.97
CA PHE A 108 21.06 -14.64 -41.79
C PHE A 108 20.76 -14.61 -43.30
N SER A 109 19.67 -15.23 -43.75
CA SER A 109 19.20 -15.13 -45.14
C SER A 109 18.71 -13.73 -45.50
N LEU A 110 18.07 -13.01 -44.57
CA LEU A 110 17.65 -11.62 -44.77
C LEU A 110 18.84 -10.65 -44.80
N LEU A 111 19.87 -10.87 -43.97
CA LEU A 111 21.09 -10.04 -43.96
C LEU A 111 22.01 -10.28 -45.17
N ARG A 112 21.96 -11.45 -45.82
CA ARG A 112 22.70 -11.69 -47.08
C ARG A 112 22.04 -11.06 -48.31
N GLY A 113 20.75 -10.71 -48.25
CA GLY A 113 20.00 -10.09 -49.35
C GLY A 113 20.13 -8.57 -49.42
N THR A 114 20.61 -7.92 -48.35
CA THR A 114 20.78 -6.47 -48.30
C THR A 114 22.23 -6.17 -47.88
N GLN A 115 23.08 -5.84 -48.86
CA GLN A 115 24.25 -5.00 -48.61
C GLN A 115 23.76 -3.55 -48.56
N PRO A 116 23.67 -2.89 -47.39
CA PRO A 116 23.69 -1.45 -47.37
C PRO A 116 25.17 -1.03 -47.39
N ASN A 117 25.61 -0.44 -48.49
CA ASN A 117 26.76 0.46 -48.47
C ASN A 117 26.38 1.66 -47.57
N ALA A 118 26.65 1.55 -46.27
CA ALA A 118 26.58 2.68 -45.34
C ALA A 118 28.00 3.06 -44.92
N PRO A 119 28.41 4.33 -45.10
CA PRO A 119 29.75 4.79 -44.71
C PRO A 119 29.89 4.75 -43.18
N ALA A 120 31.05 4.27 -42.73
CA ALA A 120 31.43 4.25 -41.33
C ALA A 120 31.49 5.69 -40.78
N VAL A 121 30.52 6.05 -39.93
CA VAL A 121 30.61 7.26 -39.10
C VAL A 121 31.50 6.92 -37.91
N ALA A 122 32.75 7.37 -37.99
CA ALA A 122 33.69 7.34 -36.88
C ALA A 122 33.12 8.17 -35.71
N GLN A 123 32.76 7.51 -34.62
CA GLN A 123 32.41 8.17 -33.37
C GLN A 123 33.71 8.64 -32.70
N THR A 124 34.08 9.90 -32.91
CA THR A 124 35.09 10.58 -32.11
C THR A 124 34.52 10.86 -30.71
N PRO A 125 35.22 10.48 -29.62
CA PRO A 125 34.80 10.84 -28.27
C PRO A 125 34.89 12.37 -28.09
N VAL A 126 33.74 13.01 -27.88
CA VAL A 126 33.67 14.44 -27.58
C VAL A 126 33.92 14.62 -26.08
N THR A 127 35.11 15.09 -25.73
CA THR A 127 35.45 15.62 -24.42
C THR A 127 34.61 16.87 -24.14
N ILE A 128 33.63 16.76 -23.25
CA ILE A 128 32.77 17.89 -22.85
C ILE A 128 33.62 18.87 -22.05
N THR A 129 34.00 19.96 -22.70
CA THR A 129 34.62 21.13 -22.06
C THR A 129 33.48 22.09 -21.70
N PRO A 130 33.37 22.60 -20.45
CA PRO A 130 32.34 23.56 -20.07
C PRO A 130 32.60 24.92 -20.73
N GLY A 131 32.18 25.05 -21.99
CA GLY A 131 32.18 26.30 -22.74
C GLY A 131 30.88 27.06 -22.48
N SER A 132 31.03 28.32 -22.05
CA SER A 132 29.97 29.32 -21.95
C SER A 132 29.07 29.31 -23.19
N MET A 133 27.85 28.79 -23.07
CA MET A 133 26.86 28.76 -24.14
C MET A 133 26.30 30.18 -24.34
N GLN A 134 26.71 30.83 -25.43
CA GLN A 134 26.03 32.01 -25.94
C GLN A 134 24.62 31.58 -26.43
N PRO A 135 23.53 32.26 -26.04
CA PRO A 135 22.20 31.89 -26.50
C PRO A 135 22.11 32.14 -28.01
N ALA A 136 21.95 31.06 -28.79
CA ALA A 136 21.60 31.16 -30.19
C ALA A 136 20.22 31.82 -30.30
N SER A 137 20.13 32.97 -30.97
CA SER A 137 18.87 33.66 -31.23
C SER A 137 18.00 32.78 -32.14
N LEU A 138 16.98 32.15 -31.55
CA LEU A 138 15.94 31.42 -32.28
C LEU A 138 15.16 32.41 -33.16
N THR A 139 14.91 32.03 -34.41
CA THR A 139 14.07 32.82 -35.31
C THR A 139 12.62 32.89 -34.78
N PRO A 140 11.90 34.00 -35.00
CA PRO A 140 10.53 34.17 -34.48
C PRO A 140 9.56 33.09 -34.98
N GLU A 141 9.80 32.55 -36.17
CA GLU A 141 9.04 31.44 -36.76
C GLU A 141 9.12 30.17 -35.90
N VAL A 142 10.32 29.81 -35.44
CA VAL A 142 10.54 28.62 -34.60
C VAL A 142 9.90 28.82 -33.23
N GLN A 143 9.96 30.04 -32.68
CA GLN A 143 9.32 30.36 -31.40
C GLN A 143 7.79 30.22 -31.47
N ALA A 144 7.16 30.64 -32.58
CA ALA A 144 5.73 30.47 -32.79
C ALA A 144 5.33 28.98 -32.89
N GLN A 145 6.14 28.17 -33.58
CA GLN A 145 5.89 26.72 -33.69
C GLN A 145 6.03 26.01 -32.34
N ILE A 146 7.03 26.38 -31.53
CA ILE A 146 7.21 25.83 -30.19
C ILE A 146 6.02 26.22 -29.30
N ALA A 147 5.60 27.49 -29.31
CA ALA A 147 4.48 27.96 -28.51
C ALA A 147 3.17 27.23 -28.87
N ALA A 148 2.91 27.02 -30.17
CA ALA A 148 1.76 26.26 -30.63
C ALA A 148 1.82 24.78 -30.22
N ALA A 149 3.00 24.15 -30.30
CA ALA A 149 3.20 22.76 -29.88
C ALA A 149 3.02 22.59 -28.37
N VAL A 150 3.56 23.52 -27.57
CA VAL A 150 3.41 23.52 -26.10
C VAL A 150 1.96 23.75 -25.71
N ALA A 151 1.26 24.70 -26.34
CA ALA A 151 -0.17 24.94 -26.07
C ALA A 151 -1.02 23.68 -26.34
N LYS A 152 -0.72 22.97 -27.43
CA LYS A 152 -1.39 21.71 -27.75
C LYS A 152 -1.09 20.61 -26.74
N ALA A 153 0.18 20.46 -26.33
CA ALA A 153 0.57 19.47 -25.33
C ALA A 153 -0.08 19.73 -23.96
N VAL A 154 -0.12 20.99 -23.51
CA VAL A 154 -0.74 21.39 -22.25
C VAL A 154 -2.24 21.11 -22.24
N GLU A 155 -2.94 21.38 -23.36
CA GLU A 155 -4.37 21.07 -23.45
C GLU A 155 -4.62 19.55 -23.43
N GLN A 156 -3.76 18.76 -24.06
CA GLN A 156 -3.85 17.28 -24.00
C GLN A 156 -3.64 16.75 -22.58
N GLU A 157 -2.63 17.24 -21.86
CA GLU A 157 -2.40 16.86 -20.45
C GLU A 157 -3.59 17.26 -19.58
N ARG A 158 -4.13 18.46 -19.78
CA ARG A 158 -5.30 18.95 -19.03
C ARG A 158 -6.53 18.09 -19.27
N GLN A 159 -6.76 17.66 -20.52
CA GLN A 159 -7.85 16.75 -20.86
C GLN A 159 -7.65 15.37 -20.24
N ALA A 160 -6.42 14.83 -20.28
CA ALA A 160 -6.09 13.57 -19.63
C ALA A 160 -6.33 13.63 -18.11
N TRP A 161 -5.93 14.73 -17.45
CA TRP A 161 -6.17 14.94 -16.02
C TRP A 161 -7.65 15.03 -15.68
N ARG A 162 -8.43 15.77 -16.47
CA ARG A 162 -9.89 15.84 -16.28
C ARG A 162 -10.55 14.47 -16.44
N ALA A 163 -10.12 13.69 -17.42
CA ALA A 163 -10.62 12.33 -17.62
C ALA A 163 -10.26 11.40 -16.45
N GLN A 164 -9.06 11.53 -15.89
CA GLN A 164 -8.66 10.79 -14.69
C GLN A 164 -9.51 11.16 -13.47
N LEU A 165 -9.72 12.46 -13.23
CA LEU A 165 -10.57 12.92 -12.11
C LEU A 165 -12.00 12.39 -12.23
N ALA A 166 -12.62 12.49 -13.41
CA ALA A 166 -13.96 11.94 -13.65
C ALA A 166 -14.01 10.41 -13.44
N ALA A 167 -12.94 9.70 -13.81
CA ALA A 167 -12.83 8.26 -13.57
C ALA A 167 -12.70 7.92 -12.07
N TYR A 168 -12.03 8.76 -11.27
CA TYR A 168 -11.98 8.58 -9.82
C TYR A 168 -13.33 8.88 -9.16
N GLU A 169 -13.98 9.98 -9.54
CA GLU A 169 -15.30 10.36 -9.02
C GLU A 169 -16.33 9.24 -9.26
N SER A 170 -16.37 8.68 -10.46
CA SER A 170 -17.27 7.55 -10.77
C SER A 170 -17.00 6.31 -9.91
N ARG A 171 -15.73 5.95 -9.67
CA ARG A 171 -15.38 4.84 -8.76
C ARG A 171 -15.80 5.11 -7.32
N THR A 172 -15.61 6.34 -6.84
CA THR A 172 -16.04 6.70 -5.46
C THR A 172 -17.55 6.65 -5.30
N ALA A 173 -18.31 7.11 -6.30
CA ALA A 173 -19.76 7.01 -6.30
C ALA A 173 -20.23 5.54 -6.28
N GLU A 174 -19.59 4.67 -7.08
CA GLU A 174 -19.89 3.24 -7.07
C GLU A 174 -19.60 2.59 -5.71
N GLN A 175 -18.44 2.90 -5.11
CA GLN A 175 -18.08 2.41 -3.78
C GLN A 175 -19.09 2.87 -2.71
N GLN A 176 -19.54 4.12 -2.77
CA GLN A 176 -20.53 4.65 -1.84
C GLN A 176 -21.87 3.90 -1.94
N VAL A 177 -22.32 3.59 -3.16
CA VAL A 177 -23.53 2.78 -3.38
C VAL A 177 -23.36 1.36 -2.84
N ARG A 178 -22.19 0.74 -3.02
CA ARG A 178 -21.89 -0.59 -2.46
C ARG A 178 -21.94 -0.58 -0.93
N VAL A 179 -21.32 0.41 -0.29
CA VAL A 179 -21.35 0.55 1.19
C VAL A 179 -22.78 0.76 1.69
N GLN A 180 -23.57 1.61 1.04
CA GLN A 180 -24.99 1.81 1.41
C GLN A 180 -25.82 0.53 1.28
N THR A 181 -25.53 -0.28 0.26
CA THR A 181 -26.19 -1.57 0.04
C THR A 181 -25.87 -2.54 1.18
N VAL A 182 -24.60 -2.70 1.52
CA VAL A 182 -24.15 -3.56 2.63
C VAL A 182 -24.73 -3.07 3.96
N ALA A 183 -24.72 -1.76 4.21
CA ALA A 183 -25.31 -1.18 5.42
C ALA A 183 -26.83 -1.41 5.53
N ARG A 184 -27.54 -1.52 4.41
CA ARG A 184 -28.97 -1.90 4.40
C ARG A 184 -29.14 -3.39 4.71
N GLN A 185 -28.34 -4.26 4.11
CA GLN A 185 -28.37 -5.70 4.36
C GLN A 185 -28.06 -6.03 5.83
N LEU A 186 -27.07 -5.36 6.43
CA LEU A 186 -26.75 -5.54 7.84
C LEU A 186 -27.91 -5.15 8.76
N ARG A 187 -28.57 -4.01 8.49
CA ARG A 187 -29.75 -3.60 9.26
C ARG A 187 -30.91 -4.58 9.12
N GLU A 188 -31.10 -5.17 7.94
CA GLU A 188 -32.12 -6.19 7.72
C GLU A 188 -31.80 -7.50 8.45
N LEU A 189 -30.54 -7.95 8.44
CA LEU A 189 -30.11 -9.12 9.20
C LEU A 189 -30.26 -8.91 10.70
N GLN A 190 -29.89 -7.73 11.20
CA GLN A 190 -30.03 -7.36 12.59
C GLN A 190 -31.50 -7.37 13.02
N SER A 191 -32.41 -6.77 12.23
CA SER A 191 -33.83 -6.77 12.58
C SER A 191 -34.45 -8.18 12.57
N ARG A 192 -34.01 -9.07 11.67
CA ARG A 192 -34.40 -10.49 11.68
C ARG A 192 -33.90 -11.20 12.93
N HIS A 193 -32.67 -10.93 13.36
CA HIS A 193 -32.11 -11.51 14.58
C HIS A 193 -32.89 -11.07 15.82
N ASP A 194 -33.19 -9.78 15.94
CA ASP A 194 -33.98 -9.24 17.04
C ASP A 194 -35.40 -9.82 17.08
N ALA A 195 -36.03 -10.01 15.90
CA ALA A 195 -37.32 -10.66 15.80
C ALA A 195 -37.31 -12.12 16.29
N LEU A 196 -36.25 -12.89 15.96
CA LEU A 196 -36.07 -14.26 16.44
C LEU A 196 -35.87 -14.32 17.95
N LEU A 197 -35.09 -13.38 18.52
CA LEU A 197 -34.91 -13.29 19.97
C LEU A 197 -36.22 -12.94 20.69
N ALA A 198 -37.01 -12.03 20.13
CA ALA A 198 -38.32 -11.66 20.66
C ALA A 198 -39.31 -12.85 20.64
N ASP A 199 -39.27 -13.67 19.60
CA ASP A 199 -40.12 -14.87 19.46
C ASP A 199 -39.76 -15.97 20.48
N GLN A 200 -38.47 -16.12 20.84
CA GLN A 200 -38.03 -17.09 21.86
C GLN A 200 -38.23 -16.63 23.31
N GLN A 201 -38.33 -15.33 23.56
CA GLN A 201 -38.51 -14.79 24.91
C GLN A 201 -39.73 -15.39 25.68
N PRO A 202 -40.92 -15.59 25.09
CA PRO A 202 -42.06 -16.20 25.78
C PRO A 202 -41.87 -17.68 26.11
N SER A 203 -41.19 -18.47 25.27
CA SER A 203 -40.95 -19.89 25.56
C SER A 203 -40.00 -20.05 26.74
N LEU A 204 -38.93 -19.25 26.80
CA LEU A 204 -38.02 -19.20 27.95
C LEU A 204 -38.75 -18.76 29.23
N ARG A 205 -39.63 -17.75 29.15
CA ARG A 205 -40.45 -17.32 30.30
C ARG A 205 -41.37 -18.44 30.80
N ARG A 206 -41.99 -19.22 29.90
CA ARG A 206 -42.83 -20.36 30.29
C ARG A 206 -42.01 -21.45 30.99
N LEU A 207 -40.86 -21.82 30.43
CA LEU A 207 -39.98 -22.82 31.04
C LEU A 207 -39.49 -22.38 32.43
N MET A 208 -39.15 -21.11 32.61
CA MET A 208 -38.77 -20.57 33.92
C MET A 208 -39.94 -20.57 34.92
N ALA A 209 -41.16 -20.25 34.47
CA ALA A 209 -42.35 -20.31 35.32
C ALA A 209 -42.64 -21.75 35.77
N GLU A 210 -42.56 -22.73 34.86
CA GLU A 210 -42.77 -24.15 35.16
C GLU A 210 -41.72 -24.67 36.16
N TYR A 211 -40.46 -24.31 36.01
CA TYR A 211 -39.39 -24.68 36.95
C TYR A 211 -39.64 -24.10 38.36
N SER A 212 -40.08 -22.84 38.46
CA SER A 212 -40.34 -22.21 39.75
C SER A 212 -41.50 -22.86 40.52
N ASP A 213 -42.50 -23.38 39.81
CA ASP A 213 -43.66 -24.03 40.42
C ASP A 213 -43.30 -25.41 41.00
N THR A 214 -42.46 -26.18 40.29
CA THR A 214 -41.99 -27.49 40.76
C THR A 214 -41.11 -27.43 42.01
N GLY A 215 -40.37 -26.33 42.22
CA GLY A 215 -39.50 -26.16 43.39
C GLY A 215 -40.26 -25.91 44.70
N ASN A 216 -41.44 -25.28 44.64
CA ASN A 216 -42.15 -24.85 45.85
C ASN A 216 -42.96 -25.99 46.50
N GLY A 217 -43.34 -27.03 45.76
CA GLY A 217 -44.18 -28.13 46.25
C GLY A 217 -43.48 -29.22 47.09
N THR A 218 -42.16 -29.14 47.28
CA THR A 218 -41.39 -30.19 48.00
C THR A 218 -41.08 -29.87 49.47
N ASN A 219 -41.48 -28.68 49.98
CA ASN A 219 -41.13 -28.24 51.34
C ASN A 219 -42.26 -28.42 52.39
N GLU A 220 -43.37 -29.10 52.05
CA GLU A 220 -44.51 -29.32 52.94
C GLU A 220 -44.69 -30.80 53.39
N ARG A 221 -43.62 -31.61 53.41
CA ARG A 221 -43.65 -32.96 54.01
C ARG A 221 -42.62 -33.15 55.10
#